data_AF-A0A7V2WNT6-F1
#
_entry.id   AF-A0A7V2WNT6-F1
#
_cell.length_a   1.000
_cell.length_b   1.000
_cell.length_c   1.000
_cell.angle_alpha   90.00
_cell.angle_beta   90.00
_cell.angle_gamma   90.00
#
_symmetry.space_group_name_H-M   'P 1'
#
loop_
_entity.id
_entity.type
_entity.pdbx_description
1 polymer ?
#
loop_
_entity_poly.entity_id
_entity_poly.type
_entity_poly.pdbx_seq_one_letter_code
_entity_poly.pdbx_strand_id
1 'polypeptide(L)'
;MAGFAPRAIRSNPFPNEAQTIKPLAKMAALSGPESKEVERRARGLVKSVRAGRKQAGGIEEFMQEYELSSQEGLVLMCLAEALLRIPDAKTADKLIADKIGGAEWQKHIGNSQSLFVNASTWGLMLTGTLLDPDNAARSDSVSYLTRLVSKAGEPVIRQAMRHAMRIMGKQFVLGRNIDEAMKIAKPLRETGYRFSFDMLGEAARSMKDAEKYFDAYRHALDHIAEASRDTSDETVFARPSISIKLSAIHPRYEE
;
A
#
# COMPACT_ATOMS: atom_id res chain seq x y z
N MET A 1 8.01 -16.03 36.46
CA MET A 1 7.47 -15.95 35.09
C MET A 1 5.97 -15.75 35.20
N ALA A 2 5.47 -14.53 34.96
CA ALA A 2 4.03 -14.27 34.99
C ALA A 2 3.40 -14.96 33.78
N GLY A 3 2.62 -16.02 34.03
CA GLY A 3 1.92 -16.75 32.98
C GLY A 3 1.00 -15.80 32.22
N PHE A 4 1.06 -15.86 30.90
CA PHE A 4 0.14 -15.17 30.02
C PHE A 4 -1.26 -15.75 30.28
N ALA A 5 -2.05 -15.08 31.13
CA ALA A 5 -3.38 -15.55 31.50
C ALA A 5 -4.40 -14.98 30.50
N PRO A 6 -5.05 -15.81 29.65
CA PRO A 6 -6.07 -15.35 28.70
C PRO A 6 -7.23 -14.60 29.37
N ARG A 7 -7.43 -14.83 30.68
CA ARG A 7 -8.43 -14.14 31.51
C ARG A 7 -8.17 -12.64 31.67
N ALA A 8 -6.91 -12.20 31.73
CA ALA A 8 -6.59 -10.78 31.96
C ALA A 8 -6.99 -9.89 30.77
N ILE A 9 -6.84 -10.40 29.54
CA ILE A 9 -7.25 -9.70 28.32
C ILE A 9 -8.78 -9.64 28.22
N ARG A 10 -9.47 -10.75 28.50
CA ARG A 10 -10.94 -10.82 28.44
C ARG A 10 -11.64 -10.03 29.55
N SER A 11 -11.00 -9.86 30.71
CA SER A 11 -11.64 -9.19 31.86
C SER A 11 -11.77 -7.67 31.72
N ASN A 12 -11.01 -7.04 30.83
CA ASN A 12 -11.06 -5.59 30.63
C ASN A 12 -10.62 -5.21 29.20
N PRO A 13 -11.48 -5.40 28.19
CA PRO A 13 -11.15 -5.11 26.79
C PRO A 13 -10.98 -3.61 26.50
N PHE A 14 -11.55 -2.74 27.35
CA PHE A 14 -11.50 -1.28 27.21
C PHE A 14 -10.97 -0.64 28.50
N PRO A 15 -9.69 -0.87 28.86
CA PRO A 15 -9.14 -0.34 30.08
C PRO A 15 -9.03 1.19 30.03
N ASN A 16 -9.14 1.84 31.18
CA ASN A 16 -8.94 3.27 31.26
C ASN A 16 -7.51 3.63 30.80
N GLU A 17 -7.40 4.49 29.78
CA GLU A 17 -6.13 4.86 29.16
C GLU A 17 -5.12 5.43 30.17
N ALA A 18 -5.55 6.36 31.04
CA ALA A 18 -4.68 7.01 32.01
C ALA A 18 -4.14 6.03 33.08
N GLN A 19 -4.91 4.98 33.40
CA GLN A 19 -4.47 3.91 34.29
C GLN A 19 -3.49 2.96 33.59
N THR A 20 -3.71 2.68 32.30
CA THR A 20 -2.86 1.80 31.48
C THR A 20 -1.52 2.43 31.12
N ILE A 21 -1.48 3.73 30.80
CA ILE A 21 -0.24 4.39 30.36
C ILE A 21 0.81 4.46 31.48
N LYS A 22 0.40 4.69 32.74
CA LYS A 22 1.33 4.84 33.87
C LYS A 22 2.33 3.68 34.02
N PRO A 23 1.91 2.40 34.10
CA PRO A 23 2.85 1.28 34.15
C PRO A 23 3.63 1.10 32.84
N LEU A 24 3.01 1.30 31.67
CA LEU A 24 3.70 1.18 30.38
C LEU A 24 4.82 2.23 30.23
N ALA A 25 4.59 3.47 30.64
CA ALA A 25 5.59 4.53 30.62
C ALA A 25 6.78 4.21 31.54
N LYS A 26 6.53 3.57 32.69
CA LYS A 26 7.60 3.07 33.57
C LYS A 26 8.39 1.93 32.93
N MET A 27 7.72 1.00 32.26
CA MET A 27 8.38 -0.11 31.55
C MET A 27 9.20 0.37 30.35
N ALA A 28 8.74 1.40 29.66
CA ALA A 28 9.40 1.99 28.50
C ALA A 28 10.44 3.07 28.87
N ALA A 29 10.62 3.37 30.17
CA ALA A 29 11.53 4.41 30.62
C ALA A 29 12.98 4.02 30.31
N LEU A 30 13.67 4.88 29.57
CA LEU A 30 15.09 4.74 29.26
C LEU A 30 15.94 5.57 30.23
N SER A 31 17.14 5.10 30.53
CA SER A 31 18.13 5.93 31.21
C SER A 31 18.57 7.11 30.33
N GLY A 32 19.15 8.14 30.95
CA GLY A 32 19.69 9.30 30.22
C GLY A 32 20.68 8.93 29.10
N PRO A 33 21.65 8.03 29.35
CA PRO A 33 22.55 7.53 28.31
C PRO A 33 21.85 6.77 27.18
N GLU A 34 20.92 5.86 27.49
CA GLU A 34 20.17 5.09 26.48
C GLU A 34 19.33 6.00 25.60
N SER A 35 18.65 6.98 26.19
CA SER A 35 17.83 7.95 25.47
C SER A 35 18.66 8.75 24.45
N LYS A 36 19.86 9.21 24.84
CA LYS A 36 20.78 9.91 23.93
C LYS A 36 21.25 9.03 22.78
N GLU A 37 21.54 7.76 23.05
CA GLU A 37 21.97 6.82 22.01
C GLU A 37 20.83 6.49 21.03
N VAL A 38 19.61 6.31 21.53
CA VAL A 38 18.41 6.15 20.70
C VAL A 38 18.19 7.38 19.82
N GLU A 39 18.28 8.60 20.37
CA GLU A 39 18.13 9.84 19.60
C GLU A 39 19.19 9.92 18.49
N ARG A 40 20.46 9.64 18.83
CA ARG A 40 21.57 9.67 17.87
C ARG A 40 21.32 8.73 16.69
N ARG A 41 20.92 7.48 16.96
CA ARG A 41 20.60 6.48 15.94
C ARG A 41 19.40 6.87 15.10
N ALA A 42 18.30 7.29 15.74
CA ALA A 42 17.08 7.72 15.07
C ALA A 42 17.36 8.92 14.13
N ARG A 43 18.11 9.90 14.61
CA ARG A 43 18.51 11.07 13.81
C ARG A 43 19.36 10.68 12.60
N GLY A 44 20.26 9.70 12.76
CA GLY A 44 21.03 9.12 11.66
C GLY A 44 20.13 8.49 10.59
N LEU A 45 19.20 7.62 11.01
CA LEU A 45 18.24 6.97 10.11
C LEU A 45 17.38 7.99 9.35
N VAL A 46 16.84 8.99 10.04
CA VAL A 46 16.03 10.06 9.42
C VAL A 46 16.84 10.83 8.37
N LYS A 47 18.11 11.16 8.67
CA LYS A 47 19.00 11.82 7.70
C LYS A 47 19.24 10.95 6.46
N SER A 48 19.52 9.66 6.64
CA SER A 48 19.72 8.72 5.53
C SER A 48 18.48 8.58 4.65
N VAL A 49 17.29 8.46 5.25
CA VAL A 49 16.02 8.39 4.51
C VAL A 49 15.78 9.68 3.72
N ARG A 50 15.99 10.85 4.33
CA ARG A 50 15.83 12.15 3.65
C ARG A 50 16.81 12.36 2.51
N ALA A 51 18.04 11.87 2.64
CA ALA A 51 19.03 11.92 1.56
C ALA A 51 18.66 10.96 0.42
N GLY A 52 18.21 9.74 0.74
CA GLY A 52 17.82 8.72 -0.24
C GLY A 52 16.54 9.01 -1.01
N ARG A 53 15.61 9.83 -0.47
CA ARG A 53 14.40 10.25 -1.19
C ARG A 53 14.67 10.93 -2.53
N LYS A 54 15.81 11.60 -2.69
CA LYS A 54 16.19 12.24 -3.97
C LYS A 54 16.54 11.24 -5.08
N GLN A 55 16.69 9.95 -4.77
CA GLN A 55 17.08 8.91 -5.73
C GLN A 55 15.93 7.94 -6.06
N ALA A 56 14.82 8.02 -5.33
CA ALA A 56 13.67 7.14 -5.51
C ALA A 56 12.59 7.90 -6.27
N GLY A 57 12.55 7.71 -7.60
CA GLY A 57 11.51 8.18 -8.54
C GLY A 57 10.10 7.78 -8.13
N GLY A 58 9.58 8.50 -7.14
CA GLY A 58 8.29 8.31 -6.51
C GLY A 58 7.28 9.35 -6.95
N ILE A 59 6.18 9.42 -6.21
CA ILE A 59 5.06 10.31 -6.53
C ILE A 59 5.49 11.77 -6.51
N GLU A 60 6.35 12.21 -5.59
CA GLU A 60 6.86 13.60 -5.53
C GLU A 60 7.67 13.98 -6.79
N GLU A 61 8.53 13.10 -7.30
CA GLU A 61 9.30 13.33 -8.53
C GLU A 61 8.41 13.30 -9.76
N PHE A 62 7.44 12.38 -9.79
CA PHE A 62 6.41 12.33 -10.81
C PHE A 62 5.57 13.62 -10.87
N MET A 63 5.20 14.19 -9.72
CA MET A 63 4.52 15.48 -9.67
C MET A 63 5.37 16.62 -10.25
N GLN A 64 6.68 16.60 -9.99
CA GLN A 64 7.62 17.57 -10.55
C GLN A 64 7.84 17.38 -12.05
N GLU A 65 7.98 16.15 -12.53
CA GLU A 65 8.21 15.81 -13.95
C GLU A 65 7.08 16.33 -14.85
N TYR A 66 5.84 16.25 -14.38
CA TYR A 66 4.64 16.68 -15.14
C TYR A 66 4.10 18.05 -14.68
N GLU A 67 4.83 18.78 -13.82
CA GLU A 67 4.44 20.07 -13.23
C GLU A 67 3.00 20.09 -12.68
N LEU A 68 2.62 19.03 -11.98
CA LEU A 68 1.27 18.84 -11.47
C LEU A 68 1.10 19.61 -10.15
N SER A 69 0.00 20.34 -10.01
CA SER A 69 -0.44 20.82 -8.70
C SER A 69 -0.90 19.64 -7.83
N SER A 70 -0.89 19.78 -6.49
CA SER A 70 -1.32 18.71 -5.59
C SER A 70 -2.74 18.19 -5.88
N GLN A 71 -3.64 19.07 -6.34
CA GLN A 71 -5.01 18.70 -6.73
C GLN A 71 -5.04 17.90 -8.03
N GLU A 72 -4.25 18.29 -9.02
CA GLU A 72 -4.10 17.55 -10.28
C GLU A 72 -3.48 16.17 -10.05
N GLY A 73 -2.47 16.09 -9.18
CA GLY A 73 -1.88 14.83 -8.75
C GLY A 73 -2.86 13.91 -8.06
N LEU A 74 -3.69 14.46 -7.17
CA LEU A 74 -4.72 13.71 -6.47
C LEU A 74 -5.70 13.06 -7.46
N VAL A 75 -6.24 13.85 -8.40
CA VAL A 75 -7.17 13.34 -9.42
C VAL A 75 -6.50 12.28 -10.29
N LEU A 76 -5.24 12.50 -10.68
CA LEU A 76 -4.49 11.57 -11.51
C LEU A 76 -4.21 10.24 -10.80
N MET A 77 -3.86 10.27 -9.51
CA MET A 77 -3.67 9.06 -8.71
C MET A 77 -4.97 8.29 -8.50
N CYS A 78 -6.08 8.98 -8.20
CA CYS A 78 -7.40 8.37 -8.10
C CYS A 78 -7.81 7.68 -9.41
N LEU A 79 -7.57 8.32 -10.56
CA LEU A 79 -7.83 7.72 -11.86
C LEU A 79 -6.92 6.52 -12.13
N ALA A 80 -5.65 6.61 -11.75
CA ALA A 80 -4.68 5.55 -11.98
C ALA A 80 -5.02 4.32 -11.11
N GLU A 81 -5.49 4.53 -9.89
CA GLU A 81 -5.97 3.48 -9.01
C GLU A 81 -7.22 2.80 -9.59
N ALA A 82 -8.18 3.58 -10.09
CA ALA A 82 -9.36 3.04 -10.75
C ALA A 82 -8.99 2.17 -11.97
N LEU A 83 -7.98 2.58 -12.74
CA LEU A 83 -7.49 1.79 -13.89
C LEU A 83 -6.74 0.53 -13.48
N LEU A 84 -6.01 0.54 -12.34
CA LEU A 84 -5.37 -0.67 -11.80
C LEU A 84 -6.38 -1.75 -11.41
N ARG A 85 -7.65 -1.38 -11.15
CA ARG A 85 -8.73 -2.35 -10.89
C ARG A 85 -9.20 -3.07 -12.16
N ILE A 86 -8.78 -2.63 -13.34
CA ILE A 86 -9.10 -3.28 -14.62
C ILE A 86 -8.04 -4.37 -14.87
N PRO A 87 -8.41 -5.65 -14.86
CA PRO A 87 -7.44 -6.75 -14.93
C PRO A 87 -6.80 -6.92 -16.31
N ASP A 88 -7.45 -6.44 -17.38
CA ASP A 88 -6.92 -6.50 -18.75
C ASP A 88 -6.27 -5.17 -19.16
N ALA A 89 -4.96 -5.19 -19.39
CA ALA A 89 -4.19 -4.03 -19.81
C ALA A 89 -4.69 -3.43 -21.13
N LYS A 90 -5.20 -4.25 -22.07
CA LYS A 90 -5.77 -3.75 -23.32
C LYS A 90 -7.06 -2.99 -23.09
N THR A 91 -7.91 -3.45 -22.18
CA THR A 91 -9.15 -2.78 -21.77
C THR A 91 -8.84 -1.50 -21.00
N ALA A 92 -7.85 -1.50 -20.11
CA ALA A 92 -7.39 -0.29 -19.44
C ALA A 92 -6.87 0.74 -20.45
N ASP A 93 -6.03 0.34 -21.41
CA ASP A 93 -5.51 1.22 -22.47
C ASP A 93 -6.61 1.76 -23.39
N LYS A 94 -7.59 0.92 -23.76
CA LYS A 94 -8.77 1.35 -24.53
C LYS A 94 -9.62 2.33 -23.75
N LEU A 95 -9.80 2.12 -22.44
CA LEU A 95 -10.56 3.03 -21.58
C LEU A 95 -9.83 4.36 -21.41
N ILE A 96 -8.50 4.37 -21.29
CA ILE A 96 -7.69 5.59 -21.30
C ILE A 96 -7.90 6.34 -22.61
N ALA A 97 -7.83 5.66 -23.76
CA ALA A 97 -8.04 6.28 -25.07
C ALA A 97 -9.47 6.83 -25.24
N ASP A 98 -10.48 6.06 -24.84
CA ASP A 98 -11.90 6.42 -24.99
C ASP A 98 -12.32 7.55 -24.02
N LYS A 99 -11.85 7.52 -22.77
CA LYS A 99 -12.27 8.45 -21.71
C LYS A 99 -11.39 9.69 -21.56
N ILE A 100 -10.14 9.67 -22.03
CA ILE A 100 -9.24 10.84 -21.95
C ILE A 100 -9.11 11.54 -23.33
N GLY A 101 -9.21 10.80 -24.44
CA GLY A 101 -9.01 11.35 -25.79
C GLY A 101 -10.24 11.92 -26.49
N GLY A 102 -11.46 11.59 -26.04
CA GLY A 102 -12.71 12.00 -26.71
C GLY A 102 -13.38 13.23 -26.09
N ALA A 103 -13.97 14.11 -26.92
CA ALA A 103 -14.72 15.32 -26.52
C ALA A 103 -15.96 15.07 -25.62
N GLU A 104 -16.31 13.80 -25.35
CA GLU A 104 -17.48 13.38 -24.56
C GLU A 104 -17.15 13.08 -23.08
N TRP A 105 -15.90 13.18 -22.64
CA TRP A 105 -15.46 12.73 -21.32
C TRP A 105 -16.14 13.45 -20.13
N GLN A 106 -16.55 14.72 -20.31
CA GLN A 106 -17.32 15.48 -19.31
C GLN A 106 -18.64 14.80 -18.93
N LYS A 107 -19.26 14.04 -19.84
CA LYS A 107 -20.54 13.35 -19.61
C LYS A 107 -20.39 12.08 -18.77
N HIS A 108 -19.19 11.52 -18.67
CA HIS A 108 -18.96 10.21 -18.05
C HIS A 108 -18.36 10.25 -16.64
N ILE A 109 -17.72 11.35 -16.23
CA ILE A 109 -17.12 11.48 -14.89
C ILE A 109 -18.14 11.91 -13.81
N GLY A 110 -19.17 12.68 -14.18
CA GLY A 110 -20.17 13.21 -13.23
C GLY A 110 -21.08 12.17 -12.57
N ASN A 111 -21.09 10.92 -13.04
CA ASN A 111 -22.01 9.87 -12.57
C ASN A 111 -21.37 8.79 -11.70
N SER A 112 -20.07 8.86 -11.43
CA SER A 112 -19.39 7.82 -10.65
C SER A 112 -18.94 8.34 -9.29
N GLN A 113 -19.73 8.05 -8.24
CA GLN A 113 -19.30 8.17 -6.84
C GLN A 113 -18.07 7.28 -6.51
N SER A 114 -17.66 6.40 -7.43
CA SER A 114 -16.61 5.40 -7.23
C SER A 114 -15.18 5.85 -7.55
N LEU A 115 -14.97 7.00 -8.20
CA LEU A 115 -13.61 7.46 -8.57
C LEU A 115 -12.80 8.03 -7.39
N PHE A 116 -13.46 8.41 -6.30
CA PHE A 116 -12.83 9.10 -5.16
C PHE A 116 -12.89 8.30 -3.85
N VAL A 117 -13.17 7.00 -3.91
CA VAL A 117 -13.31 6.13 -2.71
C VAL A 117 -12.06 6.17 -1.82
N ASN A 118 -10.88 6.49 -2.39
CA ASN A 118 -9.61 6.58 -1.68
C ASN A 118 -8.95 7.97 -1.77
N ALA A 119 -9.72 9.02 -2.09
CA ALA A 119 -9.19 10.39 -2.22
C ALA A 119 -8.57 10.90 -0.91
N SER A 120 -9.08 10.45 0.24
CA SER A 120 -8.52 10.77 1.56
C SER A 120 -7.13 10.16 1.78
N THR A 121 -6.90 8.94 1.28
CA THR A 121 -5.58 8.27 1.33
C THR A 121 -4.55 9.01 0.49
N TRP A 122 -4.92 9.37 -0.75
CA TRP A 122 -4.03 10.09 -1.66
C TRP A 122 -3.84 11.55 -1.26
N GLY A 123 -4.88 12.21 -0.76
CA GLY A 123 -4.80 13.55 -0.18
C GLY A 123 -3.79 13.60 0.95
N LEU A 124 -3.89 12.68 1.90
CA LEU A 124 -2.91 12.58 2.99
C LEU A 124 -1.49 12.31 2.47
N MET A 125 -1.33 11.44 1.47
CA MET A 125 -0.02 11.10 0.92
C MET A 125 0.62 12.26 0.14
N LEU A 126 -0.18 13.08 -0.55
CA LEU A 126 0.29 14.17 -1.42
C LEU A 126 0.42 15.51 -0.70
N THR A 127 -0.52 15.82 0.20
CA THR A 127 -0.59 17.13 0.88
C THR A 127 -0.26 17.05 2.37
N GLY A 128 -0.15 15.84 2.94
CA GLY A 128 0.08 15.66 4.38
C GLY A 128 -1.13 16.00 5.25
N THR A 129 -2.29 16.27 4.64
CA THR A 129 -3.53 16.65 5.32
C THR A 129 -4.67 15.74 4.91
N LEU A 130 -5.54 15.39 5.86
CA LEU A 130 -6.76 14.66 5.56
C LEU A 130 -7.71 15.61 4.82
N LEU A 131 -7.87 15.40 3.51
CA LEU A 131 -8.83 16.13 2.71
C LEU A 131 -10.17 15.41 2.79
N ASP A 132 -11.21 16.15 3.13
CA ASP A 132 -12.59 15.66 3.10
C ASP A 132 -12.99 15.41 1.63
N PRO A 133 -13.29 14.15 1.24
CA PRO A 133 -13.66 13.81 -0.13
C PRO A 133 -14.84 14.63 -0.66
N ASP A 134 -15.75 15.05 0.22
CA ASP A 134 -16.95 15.81 -0.15
C ASP A 134 -16.64 17.26 -0.59
N ASN A 135 -15.52 17.84 -0.13
CA ASN A 135 -15.07 19.16 -0.55
C ASN A 135 -14.26 19.12 -1.85
N ALA A 136 -13.55 18.03 -2.13
CA ALA A 136 -12.79 17.84 -3.38
C ALA A 136 -13.69 17.43 -4.56
N ALA A 137 -14.84 16.80 -4.29
CA ALA A 137 -15.69 16.17 -5.31
C ALA A 137 -16.78 17.09 -5.92
N ARG A 138 -17.04 18.29 -5.36
CA ARG A 138 -18.02 19.21 -5.93
C ARG A 138 -17.36 20.11 -6.99
N SER A 139 -17.70 19.84 -8.25
CA SER A 139 -17.42 20.62 -9.48
C SER A 139 -15.97 20.82 -9.96
N ASP A 140 -14.95 20.75 -9.11
CA ASP A 140 -13.59 21.17 -9.53
C ASP A 140 -12.74 20.07 -10.19
N SER A 141 -12.98 18.79 -9.91
CA SER A 141 -12.13 17.68 -10.42
C SER A 141 -12.16 17.52 -11.94
N VAL A 142 -13.33 17.73 -12.54
CA VAL A 142 -13.47 17.75 -14.01
C VAL A 142 -12.69 18.95 -14.56
N SER A 143 -12.71 20.10 -13.90
CA SER A 143 -11.93 21.26 -14.36
C SER A 143 -10.41 21.03 -14.29
N TYR A 144 -9.91 20.36 -13.23
CA TYR A 144 -8.49 20.03 -13.08
C TYR A 144 -8.03 19.02 -14.12
N LEU A 145 -8.83 17.97 -14.39
CA LEU A 145 -8.51 17.02 -15.45
C LEU A 145 -8.60 17.68 -16.85
N THR A 146 -9.55 18.59 -17.06
CA THR A 146 -9.65 19.37 -18.33
C THR A 146 -8.40 20.20 -18.53
N ARG A 147 -7.96 20.89 -17.48
CA ARG A 147 -6.74 21.70 -17.49
C ARG A 147 -5.52 20.85 -17.79
N LEU A 148 -5.39 19.69 -17.13
CA LEU A 148 -4.33 18.73 -17.44
C LEU A 148 -4.32 18.33 -18.92
N VAL A 149 -5.47 17.94 -19.48
CA VAL A 149 -5.59 17.52 -20.88
C VAL A 149 -5.24 18.67 -21.82
N SER A 150 -5.69 19.89 -21.52
CA SER A 150 -5.39 21.08 -22.31
C SER A 150 -3.93 21.54 -22.23
N LYS A 151 -3.26 21.33 -21.08
CA LYS A 151 -1.88 21.77 -20.84
C LYS A 151 -0.86 20.76 -21.40
N ALA A 152 -1.11 19.47 -21.22
CA ALA A 152 -0.14 18.41 -21.50
C ALA A 152 -0.46 17.59 -22.77
N GLY A 153 -1.72 17.57 -23.21
CA GLY A 153 -2.18 16.72 -24.30
C GLY A 153 -2.39 15.25 -23.89
N GLU A 154 -3.24 14.56 -24.64
CA GLU A 154 -3.61 13.15 -24.37
C GLU A 154 -2.41 12.19 -24.29
N PRO A 155 -1.38 12.26 -25.16
CA PRO A 155 -0.25 11.33 -25.10
C PRO A 155 0.57 11.44 -23.80
N VAL A 156 0.73 12.66 -23.28
CA VAL A 156 1.50 12.92 -22.06
C VAL A 156 0.73 12.43 -20.84
N ILE A 157 -0.58 12.66 -20.78
CA ILE A 157 -1.42 12.11 -19.70
C ILE A 157 -1.41 10.59 -19.73
N ARG A 158 -1.53 9.97 -20.91
CA ARG A 158 -1.46 8.52 -21.04
C ARG A 158 -0.12 7.97 -20.51
N GLN A 159 0.97 8.64 -20.80
CA GLN A 159 2.29 8.28 -20.28
C GLN A 159 2.39 8.47 -18.77
N ALA A 160 1.89 9.60 -18.26
CA ALA A 160 1.85 9.91 -16.84
C ALA A 160 1.02 8.86 -16.06
N MET A 161 -0.12 8.47 -16.60
CA MET A 161 -0.99 7.43 -16.05
C MET A 161 -0.31 6.06 -16.00
N ARG A 162 0.38 5.67 -17.06
CA ARG A 162 1.18 4.42 -17.06
C ARG A 162 2.30 4.46 -16.04
N HIS A 163 2.94 5.62 -15.88
CA HIS A 163 3.98 5.82 -14.89
C HIS A 163 3.42 5.73 -13.47
N ALA A 164 2.28 6.38 -13.19
CA ALA A 164 1.55 6.32 -11.92
C ALA A 164 1.14 4.88 -11.57
N MET A 165 0.52 4.16 -12.52
CA MET A 165 0.14 2.76 -12.34
C MET A 165 1.36 1.88 -12.00
N ARG A 166 2.52 2.16 -12.60
CA ARG A 166 3.78 1.44 -12.33
C ARG A 166 4.36 1.78 -10.95
N ILE A 167 4.29 3.04 -10.52
CA ILE A 167 4.70 3.47 -9.18
C ILE A 167 3.83 2.77 -8.13
N MET A 168 2.50 2.86 -8.28
CA MET A 168 1.56 2.25 -7.35
C MET A 168 1.68 0.72 -7.32
N GLY A 169 1.80 0.07 -8.48
CA GLY A 169 1.99 -1.38 -8.55
C GLY A 169 3.24 -1.83 -7.78
N LYS A 170 4.37 -1.13 -7.95
CA LYS A 170 5.64 -1.49 -7.30
C LYS A 170 5.74 -1.12 -5.82
N GLN A 171 5.05 -0.05 -5.38
CA GLN A 171 5.13 0.42 -3.99
C GLN A 171 4.23 -0.37 -3.04
N PHE A 172 3.10 -0.90 -3.53
CA PHE A 172 2.11 -1.58 -2.68
C PHE A 172 2.11 -3.10 -2.83
N VAL A 173 2.54 -3.63 -3.97
CA VAL A 173 2.50 -5.07 -4.26
C VAL A 173 3.84 -5.52 -4.84
N LEU A 174 4.56 -6.37 -4.11
CA LEU A 174 5.90 -6.83 -4.53
C LEU A 174 5.86 -7.60 -5.85
N GLY A 175 4.76 -8.31 -6.14
CA GLY A 175 4.51 -9.00 -7.41
C GLY A 175 3.05 -9.42 -7.49
N ARG A 176 2.50 -9.61 -8.71
CA ARG A 176 1.09 -9.97 -8.94
C ARG A 176 0.71 -11.34 -8.39
N ASN A 177 1.70 -12.21 -8.25
CA ASN A 177 1.61 -13.52 -7.63
C ASN A 177 2.91 -13.82 -6.86
N ILE A 178 2.91 -14.92 -6.12
CA ILE A 178 4.08 -15.33 -5.33
C ILE A 178 5.32 -15.57 -6.19
N ASP A 179 5.17 -16.11 -7.41
CA ASP A 179 6.27 -16.36 -8.33
C ASP A 179 7.04 -15.07 -8.68
N GLU A 180 6.30 -14.02 -9.03
CA GLU A 180 6.86 -12.71 -9.37
C GLU A 180 7.47 -12.05 -8.14
N ALA A 181 6.78 -12.10 -7.00
CA ALA A 181 7.26 -11.53 -5.75
C ALA A 181 8.58 -12.20 -5.29
N MET A 182 8.69 -13.53 -5.42
CA MET A 182 9.90 -14.28 -5.11
C MET A 182 11.08 -13.94 -6.03
N LYS A 183 10.81 -13.75 -7.33
CA LYS A 183 11.83 -13.31 -8.30
C LYS A 183 12.38 -11.93 -7.97
N ILE A 184 11.50 -11.00 -7.58
CA ILE A 184 11.88 -9.64 -7.18
C ILE A 184 12.61 -9.64 -5.83
N ALA A 185 12.20 -10.51 -4.89
CA ALA A 185 12.82 -10.63 -3.58
C ALA A 185 14.24 -11.25 -3.64
N LYS A 186 14.52 -12.16 -4.59
CA LYS A 186 15.78 -12.90 -4.66
C LYS A 186 17.05 -12.03 -4.54
N PRO A 187 17.28 -11.01 -5.38
CA PRO A 187 18.50 -10.19 -5.26
C PRO A 187 18.58 -9.44 -3.93
N LEU A 188 17.45 -9.00 -3.36
CA LEU A 188 17.42 -8.35 -2.06
C LEU A 188 17.73 -9.34 -0.92
N ARG A 189 17.32 -10.60 -1.04
CA ARG A 189 17.71 -11.63 -0.06
C ARG A 189 19.20 -11.90 -0.06
N GLU A 190 19.83 -11.89 -1.23
CA GLU A 190 21.28 -12.06 -1.39
C GLU A 190 22.05 -10.91 -0.73
N THR A 191 21.48 -9.70 -0.65
CA THR A 191 22.05 -8.58 0.13
C THR A 191 21.72 -8.62 1.62
N GLY A 192 21.05 -9.68 2.10
CA GLY A 192 20.74 -9.88 3.53
C GLY A 192 19.32 -9.50 3.95
N TYR A 193 18.45 -9.04 3.05
CA TYR A 193 17.04 -8.81 3.42
C TYR A 193 16.32 -10.13 3.70
N ARG A 194 15.27 -10.03 4.52
CA ARG A 194 14.37 -11.13 4.86
C ARG A 194 12.94 -10.72 4.49
N PHE A 195 12.17 -11.66 3.98
CA PHE A 195 10.83 -11.39 3.44
C PHE A 195 9.79 -12.24 4.16
N SER A 196 8.69 -11.60 4.52
CA SER A 196 7.43 -12.26 4.85
C SER A 196 6.41 -11.79 3.83
N PHE A 197 5.79 -12.73 3.10
CA PHE A 197 4.81 -12.40 2.05
C PHE A 197 3.41 -12.25 2.65
N ASP A 198 2.79 -11.10 2.46
CA ASP A 198 1.36 -10.89 2.72
C ASP A 198 0.58 -11.14 1.42
N MET A 199 -0.28 -12.17 1.41
CA MET A 199 -1.04 -12.57 0.23
C MET A 199 -2.28 -11.72 -0.02
N LEU A 200 -2.49 -10.66 0.76
CA LEU A 200 -3.57 -9.66 0.63
C LEU A 200 -5.01 -10.20 0.76
N GLY A 201 -5.20 -11.51 0.89
CA GLY A 201 -6.50 -12.11 1.17
C GLY A 201 -6.96 -11.80 2.59
N GLU A 202 -8.18 -11.26 2.72
CA GLU A 202 -8.83 -10.99 4.00
C GLU A 202 -10.36 -11.06 3.87
N ALA A 203 -11.02 -11.22 5.03
CA ALA A 203 -12.48 -11.11 5.17
C ALA A 203 -13.28 -11.87 4.09
N ALA A 204 -13.06 -13.19 4.01
CA ALA A 204 -13.83 -14.06 3.14
C ALA A 204 -15.34 -13.85 3.35
N ARG A 205 -16.11 -13.68 2.27
CA ARG A 205 -17.57 -13.48 2.35
C ARG A 205 -18.35 -14.76 2.09
N SER A 206 -17.69 -15.75 1.50
CA SER A 206 -18.23 -17.06 1.20
C SER A 206 -17.19 -18.15 1.43
N MET A 207 -17.62 -19.40 1.52
CA MET A 207 -16.70 -20.55 1.55
C MET A 207 -15.83 -20.60 0.28
N LYS A 208 -16.38 -20.19 -0.87
CA LYS A 208 -15.63 -20.09 -2.12
C LYS A 208 -14.47 -19.08 -2.03
N ASP A 209 -14.69 -17.93 -1.38
CA ASP A 209 -13.60 -16.97 -1.15
C ASP A 209 -12.55 -17.56 -0.19
N ALA A 210 -13.01 -18.25 0.86
CA ALA A 210 -12.11 -18.89 1.82
C ALA A 210 -11.24 -19.96 1.18
N GLU A 211 -11.82 -20.82 0.34
CA GLU A 211 -11.09 -21.83 -0.45
C GLU A 211 -10.08 -21.18 -1.40
N LYS A 212 -10.50 -20.13 -2.12
CA LYS A 212 -9.60 -19.37 -3.00
C LYS A 212 -8.40 -18.80 -2.26
N TYR A 213 -8.60 -18.20 -1.09
CA TYR A 213 -7.50 -17.67 -0.28
C TYR A 213 -6.64 -18.78 0.32
N PHE A 214 -7.25 -19.87 0.77
CA PHE A 214 -6.54 -21.04 1.26
C PHE A 214 -5.62 -21.65 0.20
N ASP A 215 -6.11 -21.81 -1.03
CA ASP A 215 -5.30 -22.30 -2.15
C ASP A 215 -4.17 -21.34 -2.51
N ALA A 216 -4.41 -20.02 -2.45
CA ALA A 216 -3.37 -19.02 -2.64
C ALA A 216 -2.28 -19.11 -1.56
N TYR A 217 -2.64 -19.32 -0.29
CA TYR A 217 -1.69 -19.55 0.80
C TYR A 217 -0.89 -20.84 0.60
N ARG A 218 -1.54 -21.95 0.21
CA ARG A 218 -0.86 -23.22 -0.08
C ARG A 218 0.13 -23.07 -1.22
N HIS A 219 -0.30 -22.48 -2.32
CA HIS A 219 0.55 -22.22 -3.48
C HIS A 219 1.77 -21.37 -3.10
N ALA A 220 1.59 -20.36 -2.25
CA ALA A 220 2.71 -19.54 -1.78
C ALA A 220 3.66 -20.31 -0.85
N LEU A 221 3.13 -21.15 0.04
CA LEU A 221 3.94 -22.02 0.90
C LEU A 221 4.79 -23.00 0.08
N ASP A 222 4.24 -23.61 -0.97
CA ASP A 222 4.98 -24.51 -1.86
C ASP A 222 6.17 -23.78 -2.51
N HIS A 223 5.97 -22.54 -2.99
CA HIS A 223 7.02 -21.71 -3.58
C HIS A 223 8.09 -21.28 -2.58
N ILE A 224 7.69 -20.91 -1.36
CA ILE A 224 8.61 -20.55 -0.28
C ILE A 224 9.43 -21.76 0.13
N ALA A 225 8.81 -22.95 0.21
CA ALA A 225 9.48 -24.20 0.55
C ALA A 225 10.52 -24.56 -0.50
N GLU A 226 10.18 -24.50 -1.79
CA GLU A 226 11.12 -24.75 -2.90
C GLU A 226 12.34 -23.82 -2.82
N ALA A 227 12.11 -22.52 -2.64
CA ALA A 227 13.19 -21.53 -2.55
C ALA A 227 14.04 -21.63 -1.27
N SER A 228 13.67 -22.49 -0.32
CA SER A 228 14.37 -22.74 0.93
C SER A 228 15.03 -24.13 0.97
N ARG A 229 14.93 -24.94 -0.10
CA ARG A 229 15.53 -26.29 -0.16
C ARG A 229 17.05 -26.27 -0.13
N ASP A 230 17.67 -25.30 -0.80
CA ASP A 230 19.12 -25.18 -0.90
C ASP A 230 19.77 -24.55 0.35
N THR A 231 18.98 -24.20 1.37
CA THR A 231 19.45 -23.52 2.60
C THR A 231 19.29 -24.40 3.84
N SER A 232 19.80 -25.63 3.74
CA SER A 232 19.70 -26.67 4.78
C SER A 232 20.21 -26.22 6.16
N ASP A 233 21.16 -25.28 6.19
CA ASP A 233 21.81 -24.78 7.41
C ASP A 233 21.24 -23.45 7.92
N GLU A 234 20.23 -22.90 7.24
CA GLU A 234 19.60 -21.64 7.65
C GLU A 234 18.51 -21.86 8.70
N THR A 235 18.56 -21.07 9.78
CA THR A 235 17.48 -21.01 10.78
C THR A 235 16.17 -20.55 10.15
N VAL A 236 15.04 -20.88 10.77
CA VAL A 236 13.70 -20.41 10.31
C VAL A 236 13.62 -18.88 10.16
N PHE A 237 14.43 -18.13 10.90
CA PHE A 237 14.49 -16.66 10.82
C PHE A 237 15.20 -16.13 9.57
N ALA A 238 16.01 -16.96 8.91
CA ALA A 238 16.69 -16.59 7.68
C ALA A 238 15.86 -16.91 6.42
N ARG A 239 14.89 -17.82 6.55
CA ARG A 239 14.04 -18.25 5.45
C ARG A 239 12.93 -17.24 5.17
N PRO A 240 12.46 -17.11 3.91
CA PRO A 240 11.24 -16.38 3.63
C PRO A 240 10.06 -17.02 4.35
N SER A 241 9.10 -16.21 4.74
CA SER A 241 7.89 -16.65 5.44
C SER A 241 6.64 -16.07 4.79
N ILE A 242 5.48 -16.46 5.33
CA ILE A 242 4.18 -15.99 4.87
C ILE A 242 3.38 -15.44 6.06
N SER A 243 2.60 -14.41 5.84
CA SER A 243 1.61 -13.90 6.78
C SER A 243 0.22 -14.34 6.35
N ILE A 244 -0.55 -14.88 7.29
CA ILE A 244 -1.89 -15.42 7.06
C ILE A 244 -2.88 -14.66 7.93
N LYS A 245 -4.02 -14.30 7.35
CA LYS A 245 -5.16 -13.70 8.07
C LYS A 245 -6.24 -14.77 8.28
N LEU A 246 -6.64 -15.00 9.53
CA LEU A 246 -7.68 -16.01 9.86
C LEU A 246 -9.03 -15.68 9.23
N SER A 247 -9.36 -14.39 9.11
CA SER A 247 -10.56 -13.92 8.42
C SER A 247 -10.59 -14.27 6.92
N ALA A 248 -9.46 -14.62 6.31
CA ALA A 248 -9.39 -15.06 4.93
C ALA A 248 -9.75 -16.54 4.76
N ILE A 249 -9.62 -17.37 5.79
CA ILE A 249 -9.82 -18.83 5.67
C ILE A 249 -11.15 -19.31 6.25
N HIS A 250 -11.99 -18.39 6.72
CA HIS A 250 -13.34 -18.71 7.17
C HIS A 250 -14.30 -17.52 6.97
N PRO A 251 -15.47 -17.70 6.33
CA PRO A 251 -16.39 -16.59 6.05
C PRO A 251 -17.18 -16.09 7.28
N ARG A 252 -17.13 -16.85 8.38
CA ARG A 252 -17.72 -16.50 9.68
C ARG A 252 -16.64 -16.55 10.75
N TYR A 253 -15.61 -15.73 10.61
CA TYR A 253 -14.57 -15.58 11.61
C TYR A 253 -15.02 -14.53 12.64
N GLU A 254 -15.80 -15.00 13.61
CA GLU A 254 -16.45 -14.20 14.65
C GLU A 254 -16.50 -15.00 15.96
N GLU A 255 -16.72 -14.31 17.09
CA GLU A 255 -16.89 -14.92 18.42
C GLU A 255 -18.29 -15.53 18.63
#